data_AF-A0A2J4ZQB9-F1
#
_entry.id   AF-A0A2J4ZQB9-F1
#
_cell.length_a   1.000
_cell.length_b   1.000
_cell.length_c   1.000
_cell.angle_alpha   90.00
_cell.angle_beta   90.00
_cell.angle_gamma   90.00
#
_symmetry.space_group_name_H-M   'P 1'
#
loop_
_entity.id
_entity.type
_entity.pdbx_description
1 polymer ?
#
loop_
_entity_poly.entity_id
_entity_poly.type
_entity_poly.pdbx_seq_one_letter_code
_entity_poly.pdbx_strand_id
1 'polypeptide(L)'
;MAKIDFRNKINWRRRYRSPQGVETEREILRIFESDRGRIINSPAIRRLQQKTQVFPLERNAAVRTRLTHSLEVQQVGRYIAKEVLSRLKEQKLLESYGLDELTGPFESIVEMACLMHDIGNPPFGHFGEAAINDWFSQRLFPGDAASQPLTDDRCVVAALRLQEGDSQLNELRRKVRQDLCWFEGNAQGIRLVHTLMRMNLTWAQVGCILKYTRPAWWRGEAPASHNYLMKKPGYYLAEEGYVARLRKELDLAPYNRFPLTWIMEAADDISYCVADLEDAVEKRIFSVEQLYQHLYEAWGVHEKGSLFNQVVENAWEKSRANSLSRSTEDQFFMYLRVNTLNRL
;
A
#
# COMPACT_ATOMS: atom_id res chain seq x y z
N MET A 1 -4.22 21.85 19.13
CA MET A 1 -4.07 20.52 18.51
C MET A 1 -4.49 19.47 19.52
N ALA A 2 -5.21 18.42 19.09
CA ALA A 2 -5.48 17.28 19.98
C ALA A 2 -4.14 16.64 20.41
N LYS A 3 -4.06 16.16 21.65
CA LYS A 3 -2.86 15.50 22.17
C LYS A 3 -2.62 14.19 21.39
N ILE A 4 -1.41 13.98 20.88
CA ILE A 4 -1.03 12.74 20.17
C ILE A 4 -0.88 11.63 21.20
N ASP A 5 -1.58 10.52 20.99
CA ASP A 5 -1.48 9.31 21.82
C ASP A 5 -1.69 8.06 20.96
N PHE A 6 -0.61 7.30 20.73
CA PHE A 6 -0.62 6.10 19.89
C PHE A 6 -1.33 4.91 20.55
N ARG A 7 -1.59 4.93 21.86
CA ARG A 7 -2.39 3.89 22.52
C ARG A 7 -3.81 3.83 21.97
N ASN A 8 -4.32 4.95 21.46
CA ASN A 8 -5.63 5.03 20.81
C ASN A 8 -5.61 4.56 19.34
N LYS A 9 -4.43 4.40 18.73
CA LYS A 9 -4.26 4.03 17.33
C LYS A 9 -3.75 2.60 17.16
N ILE A 10 -2.82 2.14 17.99
CA ILE A 10 -2.28 0.78 17.99
C ILE A 10 -3.25 -0.14 18.75
N ASN A 11 -4.46 -0.28 18.18
CA ASN A 11 -5.51 -1.09 18.74
C ASN A 11 -5.28 -2.58 18.43
N TRP A 12 -4.95 -3.33 19.48
CA TRP A 12 -4.69 -4.78 19.47
C TRP A 12 -5.96 -5.65 19.44
N ARG A 13 -7.15 -5.05 19.54
CA ARG A 13 -8.42 -5.79 19.45
C ARG A 13 -8.68 -6.28 18.04
N ARG A 14 -9.53 -7.30 17.93
CA ARG A 14 -9.90 -7.98 16.67
C ARG A 14 -11.39 -7.88 16.42
N ARG A 15 -11.81 -8.08 15.16
CA ARG A 15 -13.23 -8.08 14.80
C ARG A 15 -14.00 -9.23 15.44
N TYR A 16 -13.40 -10.42 15.50
CA TYR A 16 -14.02 -11.64 16.01
C TYR A 16 -13.17 -12.22 17.13
N ARG A 17 -13.83 -12.77 18.17
CA ARG A 17 -13.15 -13.40 19.32
C ARG A 17 -12.00 -12.53 19.84
N SER A 18 -12.28 -11.23 20.02
CA SER A 18 -11.26 -10.29 20.46
C SER A 18 -10.76 -10.68 21.84
N PRO A 19 -9.44 -10.66 22.09
CA PRO A 19 -8.92 -10.76 23.45
C PRO A 19 -9.53 -9.65 24.32
N GLN A 20 -9.69 -9.95 25.61
CA GLN A 20 -10.24 -9.05 26.64
C GLN A 20 -9.22 -8.96 27.78
N GLY A 21 -9.16 -7.81 28.46
CA GLY A 21 -8.34 -7.64 29.67
C GLY A 21 -6.83 -7.83 29.45
N VAL A 22 -6.29 -7.37 28.32
CA VAL A 22 -4.85 -7.39 28.06
C VAL A 22 -4.21 -6.22 28.79
N GLU A 23 -3.27 -6.49 29.69
CA GLU A 23 -2.71 -5.47 30.60
C GLU A 23 -1.21 -5.29 30.46
N THR A 24 -0.47 -6.27 29.91
CA THR A 24 0.99 -6.20 29.83
C THR A 24 1.51 -5.93 28.43
N GLU A 25 2.63 -5.19 28.32
CA GLU A 25 3.38 -4.97 27.08
C GLU A 25 3.65 -6.29 26.34
N ARG A 26 4.07 -7.33 27.08
CA ARG A 26 4.38 -8.65 26.52
C ARG A 26 3.17 -9.32 25.88
N GLU A 27 1.98 -9.21 26.48
CA GLU A 27 0.76 -9.77 25.91
C GLU A 27 0.35 -9.03 24.64
N ILE A 28 0.43 -7.70 24.64
CA ILE A 28 0.18 -6.88 23.46
C ILE A 28 1.13 -7.28 22.32
N LEU A 29 2.43 -7.39 22.60
CA LEU A 29 3.43 -7.84 21.63
C LEU A 29 3.06 -9.20 21.03
N ARG A 30 2.67 -10.19 21.86
CA ARG A 30 2.25 -11.52 21.38
C ARG A 30 1.02 -11.48 20.47
N ILE A 31 0.11 -10.53 20.66
CA ILE A 31 -1.04 -10.35 19.78
C ILE A 31 -0.60 -9.90 18.37
N PHE A 32 0.36 -8.98 18.28
CA PHE A 32 0.90 -8.53 17.00
C PHE A 32 1.82 -9.57 16.35
N GLU A 33 2.58 -10.34 17.14
CA GLU A 33 3.30 -11.51 16.62
C GLU A 33 2.35 -12.58 16.06
N SER A 34 1.16 -12.74 16.66
CA SER A 34 0.11 -13.59 16.06
C SER A 34 -0.36 -13.07 14.70
N ASP A 35 -0.41 -11.75 14.49
CA ASP A 35 -0.72 -11.17 13.17
C ASP A 35 0.36 -11.52 12.15
N ARG A 36 1.65 -11.38 12.51
CA ARG A 36 2.77 -11.81 11.64
C ARG A 36 2.61 -13.26 11.21
N GLY A 37 2.35 -14.16 12.15
CA GLY A 37 2.14 -15.57 11.89
C GLY A 37 0.99 -15.83 10.92
N ARG A 38 -0.15 -15.13 11.08
CA ARG A 38 -1.31 -15.24 10.18
C ARG A 38 -0.99 -14.76 8.76
N ILE A 39 -0.21 -13.69 8.64
CA ILE A 39 0.11 -13.05 7.36
C ILE A 39 1.13 -13.89 6.59
N ILE A 40 2.28 -14.19 7.19
CA ILE A 40 3.38 -14.93 6.56
C ILE A 40 2.91 -16.32 6.10
N ASN A 41 2.11 -17.02 6.92
CA ASN A 41 1.60 -18.36 6.57
C ASN A 41 0.38 -18.33 5.65
N SER A 42 -0.10 -17.16 5.23
CA SER A 42 -1.27 -17.03 4.37
C SER A 42 -0.99 -17.50 2.94
N PRO A 43 -1.87 -18.29 2.31
CA PRO A 43 -1.75 -18.60 0.89
C PRO A 43 -1.91 -17.34 0.01
N ALA A 44 -2.51 -16.25 0.53
CA ALA A 44 -2.57 -14.98 -0.19
C ALA A 44 -1.19 -14.34 -0.38
N ILE A 45 -0.32 -14.42 0.63
CA ILE A 45 1.07 -13.97 0.53
C ILE A 45 1.88 -14.91 -0.37
N ARG A 46 1.76 -16.23 -0.22
CA ARG A 46 2.46 -17.19 -1.11
C ARG A 46 2.12 -16.98 -2.59
N ARG A 47 0.87 -16.62 -2.92
CA ARG A 47 0.46 -16.32 -4.30
C ARG A 47 1.20 -15.13 -4.93
N LEU A 48 1.75 -14.22 -4.14
CA LEU A 48 2.51 -13.08 -4.66
C LEU A 48 3.77 -13.50 -5.42
N GLN A 49 4.33 -14.69 -5.13
CA GLN A 49 5.48 -15.24 -5.87
C GLN A 49 5.13 -15.59 -7.33
N GLN A 50 3.84 -15.70 -7.65
CA GLN A 50 3.33 -15.95 -9.00
C GLN A 50 2.49 -14.78 -9.51
N LYS A 51 2.75 -13.56 -9.02
CA LYS A 51 2.24 -12.33 -9.60
C LYS A 51 3.39 -11.47 -10.09
N THR A 52 3.22 -10.92 -11.29
CA THR A 52 4.21 -10.08 -11.95
C THR A 52 4.39 -8.76 -11.21
N GLN A 53 5.64 -8.32 -11.13
CA GLN A 53 6.03 -6.96 -10.76
C GLN A 53 6.73 -6.37 -11.98
N VAL A 54 6.10 -5.43 -12.68
CA VAL A 54 6.55 -4.80 -13.93
C VAL A 54 6.77 -5.79 -15.09
N PHE A 55 7.75 -6.69 -14.98
CA PHE A 55 8.06 -7.71 -15.99
C PHE A 55 7.17 -8.96 -15.87
N PRO A 56 6.86 -9.63 -16.99
CA PRO A 56 6.18 -10.92 -16.98
C PRO A 56 6.90 -11.97 -16.12
N LEU A 57 6.17 -13.00 -15.67
CA LEU A 57 6.79 -14.08 -14.89
C LEU A 57 7.80 -14.80 -15.77
N GLU A 58 9.07 -14.73 -15.38
CA GLU A 58 10.17 -15.32 -16.12
C GLU A 58 10.71 -16.58 -15.43
N ARG A 59 11.43 -17.40 -16.20
CA ARG A 59 12.22 -18.50 -15.64
C ARG A 59 13.47 -17.99 -14.92
N ASN A 60 13.89 -16.75 -15.18
CA ASN A 60 14.99 -16.11 -14.47
C ASN A 60 14.48 -15.64 -13.09
N ALA A 61 14.99 -16.26 -12.04
CA ALA A 61 14.63 -15.93 -10.66
C ALA A 61 15.26 -14.61 -10.16
N ALA A 62 16.15 -13.99 -10.95
CA ALA A 62 16.73 -12.68 -10.62
C ALA A 62 15.70 -11.54 -10.76
N VAL A 63 14.69 -11.69 -11.61
CA VAL A 63 13.63 -10.69 -11.79
C VAL A 63 12.62 -10.79 -10.67
N ARG A 64 12.18 -9.63 -10.15
CA ARG A 64 11.29 -9.60 -8.99
C ARG A 64 9.88 -10.06 -9.32
N THR A 65 9.28 -10.70 -8.33
CA THR A 65 7.84 -10.95 -8.24
C THR A 65 7.24 -9.97 -7.25
N ARG A 66 5.91 -9.90 -7.15
CA ARG A 66 5.28 -9.09 -6.10
C ARG A 66 5.69 -9.50 -4.69
N LEU A 67 6.04 -10.79 -4.48
CA LEU A 67 6.50 -11.25 -3.17
C LEU A 67 7.87 -10.68 -2.83
N THR A 68 8.84 -10.79 -3.74
CA THR A 68 10.21 -10.30 -3.49
C THR A 68 10.23 -8.78 -3.38
N HIS A 69 9.47 -8.06 -4.22
CA HIS A 69 9.23 -6.62 -4.04
C HIS A 69 8.68 -6.30 -2.65
N SER A 70 7.61 -6.98 -2.23
CA SER A 70 7.00 -6.72 -0.91
C SER A 70 7.94 -7.02 0.27
N LEU A 71 8.90 -7.94 0.11
CA LEU A 71 9.95 -8.19 1.11
C LEU A 71 10.96 -7.04 1.19
N GLU A 72 11.33 -6.44 0.06
CA GLU A 72 12.18 -5.25 0.01
C GLU A 72 11.48 -4.04 0.63
N VAL A 73 10.21 -3.81 0.27
CA VAL A 73 9.35 -2.77 0.88
C VAL A 73 9.23 -2.98 2.40
N GLN A 74 9.12 -4.23 2.84
CA GLN A 74 9.09 -4.56 4.27
C GLN A 74 10.38 -4.15 4.99
N GLN A 75 11.55 -4.39 4.39
CA GLN A 75 12.83 -4.00 4.98
C GLN A 75 12.99 -2.47 5.03
N VAL A 76 12.57 -1.75 3.98
CA VAL A 76 12.59 -0.27 3.99
C VAL A 76 11.60 0.28 5.04
N GLY A 77 10.39 -0.28 5.13
CA GLY A 77 9.41 0.09 6.16
C GLY A 77 9.93 -0.13 7.57
N ARG A 78 10.63 -1.25 7.82
CA ARG A 78 11.33 -1.53 9.08
C ARG A 78 12.35 -0.44 9.41
N TYR A 79 13.16 -0.04 8.42
CA TYR A 79 14.18 0.99 8.60
C TYR A 79 13.55 2.35 8.98
N ILE A 80 12.55 2.80 8.22
CA ILE A 80 11.87 4.08 8.48
C ILE A 80 11.19 4.05 9.86
N ALA A 81 10.51 2.96 10.21
CA ALA A 81 9.86 2.82 11.51
C ALA A 81 10.87 2.92 12.67
N LYS A 82 12.02 2.27 12.55
CA LYS A 82 13.11 2.36 13.53
C LYS A 82 13.69 3.76 13.64
N GLU A 83 13.89 4.44 12.53
CA GLU A 83 14.42 5.81 12.51
C GLU A 83 13.44 6.79 13.17
N VAL A 84 12.13 6.67 12.88
CA VAL A 84 11.09 7.45 13.54
C VAL A 84 11.10 7.22 15.06
N LEU A 85 11.16 5.97 15.51
CA LEU A 85 11.22 5.65 16.94
C LEU A 85 12.50 6.16 17.60
N SER A 86 13.65 6.08 16.92
CA SER A 86 14.94 6.58 17.42
C SER A 86 14.91 8.09 17.61
N ARG A 87 14.48 8.84 16.57
CA ARG A 87 14.34 10.31 16.65
C ARG A 87 13.35 10.74 17.73
N LEU A 88 12.22 10.06 17.87
CA LEU A 88 11.27 10.34 18.95
C LEU A 88 11.85 10.04 20.34
N LYS A 89 12.71 9.02 20.47
CA LYS A 89 13.41 8.72 21.72
C LYS A 89 14.41 9.82 22.08
N GLU A 90 15.21 10.27 21.12
CA GLU A 90 16.18 11.37 21.30
C GLU A 90 15.48 12.67 21.72
N GLN A 91 14.31 12.94 21.12
CA GLN A 91 13.47 14.08 21.47
C GLN A 91 12.67 13.90 22.77
N LYS A 92 12.80 12.75 23.45
CA LYS A 92 12.05 12.37 24.66
C LYS A 92 10.52 12.41 24.46
N LEU A 93 10.06 12.12 23.25
CA LEU A 93 8.64 12.15 22.87
C LEU A 93 7.96 10.78 22.94
N LEU A 94 8.69 9.66 23.05
CA LEU A 94 8.10 8.31 23.07
C LEU A 94 7.00 8.15 24.14
N GLU A 95 7.32 8.44 25.39
CA GLU A 95 6.35 8.36 26.50
C GLU A 95 5.20 9.36 26.32
N SER A 96 5.53 10.59 25.88
CA SER A 96 4.54 11.65 25.68
C SER A 96 3.47 11.30 24.63
N TYR A 97 3.87 10.48 23.64
CA TYR A 97 3.01 9.99 22.56
C TYR A 97 2.50 8.57 22.83
N GLY A 98 2.77 7.98 23.99
CA GLY A 98 2.32 6.64 24.37
C GLY A 98 2.88 5.53 23.50
N LEU A 99 4.15 5.66 23.07
CA LEU A 99 4.85 4.68 22.23
C LEU A 99 5.88 3.84 22.99
N ASP A 100 6.19 4.19 24.23
CA ASP A 100 7.18 3.55 25.09
C ASP A 100 6.98 2.03 25.21
N GLU A 101 5.75 1.57 25.47
CA GLU A 101 5.38 0.14 25.51
C GLU A 101 4.85 -0.40 24.17
N LEU A 102 4.87 0.40 23.10
CA LEU A 102 4.30 0.06 21.79
C LEU A 102 5.31 0.09 20.65
N THR A 103 6.61 0.18 20.96
CA THR A 103 7.69 0.19 19.97
C THR A 103 7.71 -1.06 19.09
N GLY A 104 7.61 -2.25 19.70
CA GLY A 104 7.53 -3.53 18.99
C GLY A 104 6.30 -3.64 18.06
N PRO A 105 5.08 -3.43 18.58
CA PRO A 105 3.88 -3.32 17.75
C PRO A 105 3.97 -2.32 16.61
N PHE A 106 4.52 -1.13 16.85
CA PHE A 106 4.67 -0.08 15.83
C PHE A 106 5.49 -0.57 14.64
N GLU A 107 6.66 -1.14 14.90
CA GLU A 107 7.53 -1.74 13.88
C GLU A 107 6.83 -2.89 13.14
N SER A 108 6.25 -3.82 13.90
CA SER A 108 5.62 -5.03 13.35
C SER A 108 4.42 -4.73 12.45
N ILE A 109 3.59 -3.75 12.81
CA ILE A 109 2.45 -3.31 11.98
C ILE A 109 2.92 -2.78 10.63
N VAL A 110 3.96 -1.94 10.63
CA VAL A 110 4.52 -1.37 9.40
C VAL A 110 5.09 -2.48 8.52
N GLU A 111 5.95 -3.34 9.06
CA GLU A 111 6.55 -4.46 8.32
C GLU A 111 5.49 -5.37 7.67
N MET A 112 4.43 -5.67 8.41
CA MET A 112 3.36 -6.54 7.92
C MET A 112 2.45 -5.83 6.92
N ALA A 113 2.22 -4.52 7.08
CA ALA A 113 1.49 -3.74 6.10
C ALA A 113 2.25 -3.63 4.78
N CYS A 114 3.57 -3.42 4.84
CA CYS A 114 4.46 -3.48 3.69
C CYS A 114 4.37 -4.83 2.97
N LEU A 115 4.36 -5.96 3.69
CA LEU A 115 4.21 -7.27 3.06
C LEU A 115 2.83 -7.48 2.41
N MET A 116 1.79 -6.80 2.90
CA MET A 116 0.42 -6.95 2.44
C MET A 116 -0.03 -5.89 1.42
N HIS A 117 0.74 -4.83 1.16
CA HIS A 117 0.28 -3.69 0.35
C HIS A 117 -0.26 -4.14 -1.03
N ASP A 118 0.38 -5.17 -1.59
CA ASP A 118 0.05 -5.70 -2.91
C ASP A 118 -0.86 -6.95 -2.92
N ILE A 119 -1.36 -7.37 -1.77
CA ILE A 119 -2.08 -8.65 -1.60
C ILE A 119 -3.35 -8.74 -2.45
N GLY A 120 -4.01 -7.60 -2.67
CA GLY A 120 -5.28 -7.49 -3.38
C GLY A 120 -5.17 -7.32 -4.90
N ASN A 121 -3.96 -7.11 -5.44
CA ASN A 121 -3.79 -6.88 -6.88
C ASN A 121 -4.27 -8.08 -7.73
N PRO A 122 -4.86 -7.85 -8.91
CA PRO A 122 -5.26 -8.91 -9.81
C PRO A 122 -4.03 -9.51 -10.54
N PRO A 123 -4.18 -10.63 -11.28
CA PRO A 123 -3.05 -11.35 -11.89
C PRO A 123 -2.11 -10.51 -12.76
N PHE A 124 -2.64 -9.50 -13.47
CA PHE A 124 -1.88 -8.62 -14.39
C PHE A 124 -1.79 -7.17 -13.90
N GLY A 125 -1.85 -6.93 -12.58
CA GLY A 125 -1.77 -5.58 -12.02
C GLY A 125 -2.77 -4.62 -12.66
N HIS A 126 -2.31 -3.43 -13.06
CA HIS A 126 -3.17 -2.39 -13.64
C HIS A 126 -3.92 -2.82 -14.92
N PHE A 127 -3.34 -3.69 -15.75
CA PHE A 127 -4.07 -4.24 -16.90
C PHE A 127 -5.22 -5.15 -16.47
N GLY A 128 -5.04 -5.90 -15.39
CA GLY A 128 -6.11 -6.68 -14.79
C GLY A 128 -7.22 -5.81 -14.20
N GLU A 129 -6.85 -4.70 -13.55
CA GLU A 129 -7.81 -3.72 -13.03
C GLU A 129 -8.62 -3.09 -14.17
N ALA A 130 -7.93 -2.60 -15.21
CA ALA A 130 -8.56 -2.01 -16.40
C ALA A 130 -9.54 -2.99 -17.06
N ALA A 131 -9.11 -4.24 -17.31
CA ALA A 131 -9.96 -5.24 -17.95
C ALA A 131 -11.25 -5.54 -17.15
N ILE A 132 -11.15 -5.63 -15.82
CA ILE A 132 -12.33 -5.82 -14.95
C ILE A 132 -13.25 -4.60 -15.05
N ASN A 133 -12.70 -3.40 -14.88
CA ASN A 133 -13.47 -2.15 -14.86
C ASN A 133 -14.15 -1.88 -16.20
N ASP A 134 -13.46 -2.09 -17.32
CA ASP A 134 -13.99 -1.90 -18.67
C ASP A 134 -15.13 -2.88 -18.95
N TRP A 135 -14.94 -4.16 -18.59
CA TRP A 135 -15.95 -5.19 -18.80
C TRP A 135 -17.23 -4.91 -18.01
N PHE A 136 -17.12 -4.50 -16.74
CA PHE A 136 -18.28 -4.11 -15.94
C PHE A 136 -18.90 -2.80 -16.44
N SER A 137 -18.10 -1.82 -16.87
CA SER A 137 -18.58 -0.54 -17.38
C SER A 137 -19.43 -0.69 -18.65
N GLN A 138 -19.04 -1.60 -19.55
CA GLN A 138 -19.80 -1.93 -20.77
C GLN A 138 -21.11 -2.69 -20.50
N ARG A 139 -21.33 -3.17 -19.27
CA ARG A 139 -22.56 -3.87 -18.87
C ARG A 139 -23.45 -3.02 -18.00
N LEU A 140 -22.86 -2.26 -17.09
CA LEU A 140 -23.58 -1.54 -16.05
C LEU A 140 -23.80 -0.07 -16.37
N PHE A 141 -23.00 0.50 -17.30
CA PHE A 141 -23.06 1.90 -17.71
C PHE A 141 -23.25 2.85 -16.51
N PRO A 142 -22.27 2.93 -15.58
CA PRO A 142 -22.43 3.75 -14.36
C PRO A 142 -22.64 5.25 -14.65
N GLY A 143 -22.25 5.71 -15.83
CA GLY A 143 -22.54 7.07 -16.32
C GLY A 143 -24.04 7.35 -16.47
N ASP A 144 -24.83 6.38 -16.92
CA ASP A 144 -26.29 6.53 -17.11
C ASP A 144 -27.03 6.71 -15.79
N ALA A 145 -26.41 6.27 -14.69
CA ALA A 145 -26.97 6.43 -13.36
C ALA A 145 -26.65 7.81 -12.73
N ALA A 146 -25.94 8.71 -13.44
CA ALA A 146 -25.48 10.02 -12.91
C ALA A 146 -26.61 11.01 -12.67
N SER A 147 -27.66 10.90 -13.45
CA SER A 147 -28.79 11.82 -13.46
C SER A 147 -30.07 11.13 -12.94
N GLN A 148 -31.21 11.75 -13.26
CA GLN A 148 -32.54 11.16 -13.13
C GLN A 148 -32.65 9.87 -13.96
N PRO A 149 -33.59 8.96 -13.66
CA PRO A 149 -33.84 7.77 -14.47
C PRO A 149 -33.99 8.12 -15.96
N LEU A 150 -33.24 7.43 -16.81
CA LEU A 150 -33.28 7.62 -18.26
C LEU A 150 -34.24 6.61 -18.89
N THR A 151 -34.94 7.03 -19.95
CA THR A 151 -35.80 6.13 -20.74
C THR A 151 -34.98 5.05 -21.45
N ASP A 152 -33.74 5.35 -21.80
CA ASP A 152 -32.79 4.53 -22.54
C ASP A 152 -31.58 4.10 -21.68
N ASP A 153 -31.81 3.78 -20.40
CA ASP A 153 -30.77 3.26 -19.50
C ASP A 153 -30.11 1.99 -20.06
N ARG A 154 -28.84 2.09 -20.45
CA ARG A 154 -28.10 1.05 -21.19
C ARG A 154 -27.69 -0.14 -20.34
N CYS A 155 -27.89 -0.08 -19.02
CA CYS A 155 -27.54 -1.19 -18.15
C CYS A 155 -28.23 -2.49 -18.56
N VAL A 156 -27.46 -3.56 -18.71
CA VAL A 156 -27.96 -4.88 -19.12
C VAL A 156 -28.70 -5.58 -17.98
N VAL A 157 -28.49 -5.17 -16.73
CA VAL A 157 -29.09 -5.78 -15.54
C VAL A 157 -30.37 -5.06 -15.18
N ALA A 158 -31.52 -5.66 -15.50
CA ALA A 158 -32.84 -5.05 -15.28
C ALA A 158 -33.07 -4.53 -13.85
N ALA A 159 -32.64 -5.29 -12.83
CA ALA A 159 -32.78 -4.89 -11.42
C ALA A 159 -31.97 -3.64 -11.05
N LEU A 160 -30.91 -3.35 -11.81
CA LEU A 160 -30.05 -2.19 -11.59
C LEU A 160 -30.47 -0.96 -12.41
N ARG A 161 -31.44 -1.07 -13.33
CA ARG A 161 -32.04 0.07 -14.08
C ARG A 161 -32.71 1.05 -13.14
N LEU A 162 -32.40 2.33 -13.31
CA LEU A 162 -33.07 3.36 -12.52
C LEU A 162 -34.55 3.40 -12.89
N GLN A 163 -35.43 3.56 -11.90
CA GLN A 163 -36.87 3.55 -12.08
C GLN A 163 -37.49 4.86 -11.59
N GLU A 164 -38.44 5.41 -12.33
CA GLU A 164 -39.18 6.58 -11.88
C GLU A 164 -39.92 6.29 -10.57
N GLY A 165 -39.94 7.27 -9.65
CA GLY A 165 -40.62 7.15 -8.36
C GLY A 165 -39.87 6.35 -7.27
N ASP A 166 -38.79 5.63 -7.60
CA ASP A 166 -38.10 4.72 -6.66
C ASP A 166 -36.78 5.32 -6.12
N SER A 167 -36.88 6.46 -5.41
CA SER A 167 -35.71 7.26 -5.02
C SER A 167 -34.70 6.51 -4.16
N GLN A 168 -35.15 5.69 -3.20
CA GLN A 168 -34.27 4.94 -2.29
C GLN A 168 -33.53 3.81 -2.99
N LEU A 169 -34.21 2.95 -3.75
CA LEU A 169 -33.51 1.87 -4.46
C LEU A 169 -32.66 2.43 -5.59
N ASN A 170 -33.05 3.54 -6.23
CA ASN A 170 -32.20 4.21 -7.21
C ASN A 170 -30.85 4.64 -6.63
N GLU A 171 -30.80 5.09 -5.39
CA GLU A 171 -29.52 5.41 -4.74
C GLU A 171 -28.66 4.15 -4.56
N LEU A 172 -29.26 3.03 -4.16
CA LEU A 172 -28.53 1.75 -4.10
C LEU A 172 -28.05 1.31 -5.49
N ARG A 173 -28.90 1.40 -6.52
CA ARG A 173 -28.54 1.07 -7.91
C ARG A 173 -27.37 1.91 -8.40
N ARG A 174 -27.34 3.22 -8.10
CA ARG A 174 -26.21 4.11 -8.39
C ARG A 174 -24.93 3.63 -7.73
N LYS A 175 -24.98 3.36 -6.42
CA LYS A 175 -23.81 2.90 -5.67
C LYS A 175 -23.28 1.57 -6.20
N VAL A 176 -24.15 0.59 -6.42
CA VAL A 176 -23.77 -0.75 -6.89
C VAL A 176 -23.13 -0.69 -8.27
N ARG A 177 -23.72 0.06 -9.22
CA ARG A 177 -23.13 0.21 -10.55
C ARG A 177 -21.76 0.85 -10.49
N GLN A 178 -21.61 1.93 -9.72
CA GLN A 178 -20.34 2.61 -9.56
C GLN A 178 -19.29 1.68 -8.92
N ASP A 179 -19.61 1.06 -7.79
CA ASP A 179 -18.71 0.20 -7.02
C ASP A 179 -18.14 -0.94 -7.88
N LEU A 180 -19.00 -1.64 -8.63
CA LEU A 180 -18.61 -2.77 -9.47
C LEU A 180 -17.76 -2.38 -10.69
N CYS A 181 -17.77 -1.10 -11.08
CA CYS A 181 -16.95 -0.58 -12.18
C CYS A 181 -15.64 0.06 -11.70
N TRP A 182 -15.36 0.02 -10.39
CA TRP A 182 -14.17 0.61 -9.75
C TRP A 182 -13.43 -0.40 -8.89
N PHE A 183 -13.08 -1.54 -9.48
CA PHE A 183 -12.14 -2.49 -8.93
C PHE A 183 -10.75 -1.85 -8.78
N GLU A 184 -10.15 -2.05 -7.61
CA GLU A 184 -8.84 -1.52 -7.23
C GLU A 184 -8.15 -2.50 -6.27
N GLY A 185 -6.85 -2.75 -6.49
CA GLY A 185 -6.06 -3.70 -5.69
C GLY A 185 -6.08 -3.39 -4.19
N ASN A 186 -6.03 -2.10 -3.81
CA ASN A 186 -6.09 -1.66 -2.41
C ASN A 186 -7.44 -2.01 -1.74
N ALA A 187 -8.55 -1.68 -2.40
CA ALA A 187 -9.90 -2.02 -1.93
C ALA A 187 -10.10 -3.54 -1.85
N GLN A 188 -9.58 -4.27 -2.84
CA GLN A 188 -9.58 -5.72 -2.84
C GLN A 188 -8.71 -6.31 -1.72
N GLY A 189 -7.65 -5.62 -1.30
CA GLY A 189 -6.83 -6.00 -0.14
C GLY A 189 -7.64 -6.06 1.14
N ILE A 190 -8.44 -5.00 1.44
CA ILE A 190 -9.34 -4.97 2.60
C ILE A 190 -10.36 -6.11 2.54
N ARG A 191 -11.03 -6.27 1.39
CA ARG A 191 -12.00 -7.36 1.16
C ARG A 191 -11.37 -8.74 1.35
N LEU A 192 -10.13 -8.91 0.89
CA LEU A 192 -9.41 -10.17 0.96
C LEU A 192 -9.09 -10.55 2.40
N VAL A 193 -8.46 -9.65 3.17
CA VAL A 193 -8.03 -9.97 4.55
C VAL A 193 -9.21 -10.16 5.50
N HIS A 194 -10.31 -9.43 5.28
CA HIS A 194 -11.49 -9.48 6.12
C HIS A 194 -12.49 -10.57 5.69
N THR A 195 -13.06 -10.43 4.50
CA THR A 195 -14.26 -11.17 4.07
C THR A 195 -13.89 -12.54 3.52
N LEU A 196 -12.88 -12.61 2.66
CA LEU A 196 -12.52 -13.82 1.92
C LEU A 196 -11.61 -14.75 2.73
N MET A 197 -10.49 -14.23 3.24
CA MET A 197 -9.48 -15.01 3.97
C MET A 197 -9.82 -15.14 5.46
N ARG A 198 -10.71 -14.29 5.99
CA ARG A 198 -11.10 -14.25 7.41
C ARG A 198 -9.91 -14.31 8.36
N MET A 199 -8.85 -13.56 8.05
CA MET A 199 -7.58 -13.58 8.79
C MET A 199 -7.75 -13.10 10.24
N ASN A 200 -8.78 -12.30 10.50
CA ASN A 200 -9.15 -11.77 11.81
C ASN A 200 -7.99 -11.03 12.49
N LEU A 201 -7.26 -10.22 11.71
CA LEU A 201 -6.13 -9.39 12.17
C LEU A 201 -6.60 -8.33 13.18
N THR A 202 -5.63 -7.74 13.89
CA THR A 202 -5.90 -6.58 14.76
C THR A 202 -6.41 -5.38 13.96
N TRP A 203 -7.16 -4.49 14.62
CA TRP A 203 -7.66 -3.28 13.96
C TRP A 203 -6.53 -2.41 13.42
N ALA A 204 -5.45 -2.23 14.19
CA ALA A 204 -4.31 -1.45 13.73
C ALA A 204 -3.64 -2.05 12.48
N GLN A 205 -3.52 -3.38 12.42
CA GLN A 205 -2.93 -4.06 11.27
C GLN A 205 -3.75 -3.86 9.99
N VAL A 206 -5.09 -3.95 10.08
CA VAL A 206 -5.97 -3.72 8.92
C VAL A 206 -6.06 -2.23 8.56
N GLY A 207 -6.02 -1.35 9.57
CA GLY A 207 -5.96 0.10 9.35
C GLY A 207 -4.73 0.50 8.55
N CYS A 208 -3.58 -0.14 8.80
CA CYS A 208 -2.33 0.21 8.15
C CYS A 208 -2.29 -0.12 6.64
N ILE A 209 -3.09 -1.10 6.17
CA ILE A 209 -3.22 -1.41 4.74
C ILE A 209 -4.33 -0.63 4.03
N LEU A 210 -5.10 0.21 4.73
CA LEU A 210 -6.07 1.12 4.12
C LEU A 210 -5.35 2.34 3.52
N LYS A 211 -4.68 2.14 2.37
CA LYS A 211 -3.85 3.17 1.70
C LYS A 211 -4.64 4.38 1.22
N TYR A 212 -5.85 4.16 0.73
CA TYR A 212 -6.76 5.21 0.28
C TYR A 212 -8.08 5.15 1.03
N THR A 213 -8.84 6.24 0.98
CA THR A 213 -10.04 6.40 1.81
C THR A 213 -11.30 6.72 1.02
N ARG A 214 -11.19 6.86 -0.31
CA ARG A 214 -12.36 7.03 -1.18
C ARG A 214 -13.17 5.73 -1.25
N PRO A 215 -14.49 5.74 -0.98
CA PRO A 215 -15.35 4.60 -1.29
C PRO A 215 -15.37 4.33 -2.80
N ALA A 216 -15.38 3.08 -3.25
CA ALA A 216 -15.40 2.77 -4.69
C ALA A 216 -16.68 3.28 -5.40
N TRP A 217 -17.79 3.43 -4.66
CA TRP A 217 -19.03 4.04 -5.17
C TRP A 217 -19.05 5.57 -5.18
N TRP A 218 -17.95 6.26 -4.86
CA TRP A 218 -17.87 7.71 -4.89
C TRP A 218 -17.97 8.25 -6.32
N ARG A 219 -18.71 9.35 -6.51
CA ARG A 219 -19.03 9.92 -7.84
C ARG A 219 -18.67 11.40 -8.00
N GLY A 220 -18.59 12.12 -6.88
CA GLY A 220 -18.24 13.54 -6.89
C GLY A 220 -16.74 13.76 -7.01
N GLU A 221 -16.34 15.02 -7.06
CA GLU A 221 -14.95 15.38 -6.82
C GLU A 221 -14.58 15.11 -5.37
N ALA A 222 -13.33 14.68 -5.14
CA ALA A 222 -12.83 14.56 -3.79
C ALA A 222 -12.71 15.96 -3.17
N PRO A 223 -13.08 16.15 -1.88
CA PRO A 223 -12.85 17.42 -1.20
C PRO A 223 -11.37 17.81 -1.27
N ALA A 224 -11.06 19.09 -1.50
CA ALA A 224 -9.68 19.57 -1.63
C ALA A 224 -8.79 19.17 -0.43
N SER A 225 -9.37 19.14 0.78
CA SER A 225 -8.69 18.72 2.01
C SER A 225 -8.26 17.24 2.05
N HIS A 226 -8.85 16.39 1.20
CA HIS A 226 -8.62 14.95 1.18
C HIS A 226 -8.29 14.42 -0.23
N ASN A 227 -8.04 15.29 -1.21
CA ASN A 227 -7.84 14.90 -2.61
C ASN A 227 -6.79 13.79 -2.76
N TYR A 228 -5.66 13.93 -2.07
CA TYR A 228 -4.60 12.92 -2.05
C TYR A 228 -5.06 11.58 -1.43
N LEU A 229 -5.70 11.62 -0.26
CA LEU A 229 -6.18 10.43 0.45
C LEU A 229 -7.31 9.71 -0.30
N MET A 230 -8.07 10.46 -1.09
CA MET A 230 -9.18 9.99 -1.92
C MET A 230 -8.79 9.75 -3.39
N LYS A 231 -7.49 9.75 -3.72
CA LYS A 231 -6.99 9.59 -5.10
C LYS A 231 -7.51 8.31 -5.79
N LYS A 232 -7.57 7.20 -5.06
CA LYS A 232 -8.05 5.89 -5.55
C LYS A 232 -9.08 5.28 -4.59
N PRO A 233 -9.90 4.31 -5.03
CA PRO A 233 -10.78 3.58 -4.13
C PRO A 233 -10.00 2.83 -3.03
N GLY A 234 -10.40 2.99 -1.78
CA GLY A 234 -9.81 2.32 -0.63
C GLY A 234 -10.58 1.09 -0.14
N TYR A 235 -11.88 1.03 -0.44
CA TYR A 235 -12.78 -0.04 -0.01
C TYR A 235 -14.07 -0.07 -0.85
N TYR A 236 -14.68 -1.25 -0.92
CA TYR A 236 -15.94 -1.49 -1.64
C TYR A 236 -17.16 -1.31 -0.77
N LEU A 237 -18.33 -1.21 -1.40
CA LEU A 237 -19.64 -1.11 -0.76
C LEU A 237 -19.88 -2.30 0.17
N ALA A 238 -19.44 -3.49 -0.25
CA ALA A 238 -19.52 -4.71 0.56
C ALA A 238 -18.75 -4.61 1.89
N GLU A 239 -17.73 -3.75 1.98
CA GLU A 239 -16.91 -3.53 3.16
C GLU A 239 -17.26 -2.22 3.90
N GLU A 240 -18.29 -1.47 3.47
CA GLU A 240 -18.68 -0.18 4.09
C GLU A 240 -18.87 -0.30 5.61
N GLY A 241 -19.66 -1.29 6.06
CA GLY A 241 -19.92 -1.53 7.47
C GLY A 241 -18.68 -1.95 8.26
N TYR A 242 -17.77 -2.69 7.62
CA TYR A 242 -16.50 -3.09 8.24
C TYR A 242 -15.58 -1.89 8.42
N VAL A 243 -15.43 -1.05 7.38
CA VAL A 243 -14.59 0.14 7.42
C VAL A 243 -15.17 1.19 8.37
N ALA A 244 -16.50 1.34 8.45
CA ALA A 244 -17.14 2.19 9.44
C ALA A 244 -16.78 1.78 10.88
N ARG A 245 -16.76 0.47 11.17
CA ARG A 245 -16.32 -0.04 12.46
C ARG A 245 -14.82 0.13 12.68
N LEU A 246 -13.99 -0.14 11.66
CA LEU A 246 -12.54 0.07 11.72
C LEU A 246 -12.22 1.53 12.07
N ARG A 247 -12.91 2.50 11.45
CA ARG A 247 -12.76 3.92 11.78
C ARG A 247 -13.09 4.21 13.24
N LYS A 248 -14.18 3.63 13.76
CA LYS A 248 -14.55 3.79 15.19
C LYS A 248 -13.47 3.21 16.12
N GLU A 249 -12.98 2.01 15.83
CA GLU A 249 -12.01 1.30 16.67
C GLU A 249 -10.62 1.94 16.63
N LEU A 250 -10.30 2.69 15.57
CA LEU A 250 -9.03 3.42 15.40
C LEU A 250 -9.16 4.94 15.60
N ASP A 251 -10.34 5.41 16.00
CA ASP A 251 -10.63 6.83 16.17
C ASP A 251 -10.25 7.66 14.91
N LEU A 252 -10.66 7.19 13.74
CA LEU A 252 -10.42 7.86 12.46
C LEU A 252 -11.66 8.64 12.03
N ALA A 253 -11.46 9.93 11.78
CA ALA A 253 -12.46 10.76 11.11
C ALA A 253 -12.80 10.21 9.70
N PRO A 254 -13.97 10.56 9.14
CA PRO A 254 -14.31 10.19 7.77
C PRO A 254 -13.21 10.60 6.79
N TYR A 255 -12.82 9.67 5.92
CA TYR A 255 -11.77 9.84 4.90
C TYR A 255 -10.33 10.03 5.43
N ASN A 256 -10.11 9.98 6.74
CA ASN A 256 -8.76 9.99 7.31
C ASN A 256 -8.10 8.61 7.22
N ARG A 257 -6.78 8.64 7.05
CA ARG A 257 -5.92 7.46 6.94
C ARG A 257 -5.26 7.13 8.27
N PHE A 258 -4.92 5.85 8.47
CA PHE A 258 -4.18 5.41 9.65
C PHE A 258 -2.74 5.98 9.64
N PRO A 259 -2.19 6.44 10.78
CA PRO A 259 -0.89 7.13 10.79
C PRO A 259 0.28 6.30 10.25
N LEU A 260 0.34 5.00 10.54
CA LEU A 260 1.46 4.15 10.12
C LEU A 260 1.42 3.82 8.62
N THR A 261 0.29 4.04 7.94
CA THR A 261 0.18 3.85 6.49
C THR A 261 1.10 4.80 5.73
N TRP A 262 1.41 5.99 6.27
CA TRP A 262 2.37 6.91 5.69
C TRP A 262 3.79 6.32 5.61
N ILE A 263 4.18 5.52 6.61
CA ILE A 263 5.48 4.86 6.63
C ILE A 263 5.53 3.74 5.58
N MET A 264 4.47 2.93 5.51
CA MET A 264 4.36 1.88 4.48
C MET A 264 4.36 2.46 3.07
N GLU A 265 3.63 3.55 2.84
CA GLU A 265 3.58 4.20 1.53
C GLU A 265 4.93 4.79 1.12
N ALA A 266 5.64 5.46 2.04
CA ALA A 266 6.99 5.95 1.77
C ALA A 266 7.97 4.80 1.45
N ALA A 267 7.84 3.67 2.16
CA ALA A 267 8.66 2.48 1.89
C ALA A 267 8.40 1.90 0.49
N ASP A 268 7.13 1.83 0.08
CA ASP A 268 6.70 1.37 -1.24
C ASP A 268 7.29 2.27 -2.35
N ASP A 269 7.15 3.59 -2.19
CA ASP A 269 7.67 4.57 -3.16
C ASP A 269 9.20 4.48 -3.31
N ILE A 270 9.95 4.32 -2.21
CA ILE A 270 11.42 4.21 -2.23
C ILE A 270 11.87 2.91 -2.90
N SER A 271 11.26 1.78 -2.54
CA SER A 271 11.65 0.46 -3.06
C SER A 271 11.35 0.33 -4.56
N TYR A 272 10.20 0.84 -5.00
CA TYR A 272 9.74 0.75 -6.38
C TYR A 272 10.76 1.35 -7.37
N CYS A 273 11.27 2.55 -7.08
CA CYS A 273 12.14 3.27 -8.02
C CYS A 273 13.48 2.57 -8.29
N VAL A 274 14.08 1.91 -7.30
CA VAL A 274 15.42 1.30 -7.46
C VAL A 274 15.32 -0.12 -8.00
N ALA A 275 14.33 -0.89 -7.56
CA ALA A 275 14.11 -2.27 -7.98
C ALA A 275 13.85 -2.39 -9.49
N ASP A 276 12.98 -1.54 -10.04
CA ASP A 276 12.61 -1.60 -11.45
C ASP A 276 13.79 -1.25 -12.38
N LEU A 277 14.67 -0.35 -11.95
CA LEU A 277 15.89 0.01 -12.69
C LEU A 277 16.90 -1.13 -12.68
N GLU A 278 17.04 -1.85 -11.56
CA GLU A 278 17.90 -3.03 -11.48
C GLU A 278 17.38 -4.16 -12.39
N ASP A 279 16.08 -4.45 -12.32
CA ASP A 279 15.46 -5.45 -13.18
C ASP A 279 15.60 -5.06 -14.67
N ALA A 280 15.51 -3.77 -15.02
CA ALA A 280 15.72 -3.31 -16.40
C ALA A 280 17.16 -3.54 -16.91
N VAL A 281 18.16 -3.37 -16.04
CA VAL A 281 19.57 -3.69 -16.36
C VAL A 281 19.76 -5.20 -16.51
N GLU A 282 19.24 -6.01 -15.58
CA GLU A 282 19.28 -7.48 -15.65
C GLU A 282 18.61 -7.99 -16.94
N LYS A 283 17.52 -7.34 -17.36
CA LYS A 283 16.82 -7.59 -18.62
C LYS A 283 17.54 -7.08 -19.87
N ARG A 284 18.70 -6.44 -19.71
CA ARG A 284 19.53 -5.87 -20.77
C ARG A 284 18.78 -4.86 -21.65
N ILE A 285 17.86 -4.12 -21.05
CA ILE A 285 17.22 -2.98 -21.72
C ILE A 285 18.27 -1.89 -21.94
N PHE A 286 19.15 -1.69 -20.95
CA PHE A 286 20.32 -0.83 -20.99
C PHE A 286 21.39 -1.33 -20.02
N SER A 287 22.65 -0.94 -20.20
CA SER A 287 23.74 -1.20 -19.24
C SER A 287 23.70 -0.23 -18.05
N VAL A 288 24.45 -0.51 -16.98
CA VAL A 288 24.57 0.42 -15.85
C VAL A 288 25.21 1.75 -16.26
N GLU A 289 26.12 1.74 -17.23
CA GLU A 289 26.71 2.97 -17.78
C GLU A 289 25.66 3.83 -18.48
N GLN A 290 24.81 3.22 -19.30
CA GLN A 290 23.69 3.90 -19.94
C GLN A 290 22.69 4.41 -18.90
N LEU A 291 22.38 3.61 -17.88
CA LEU A 291 21.52 4.03 -16.77
C LEU A 291 22.09 5.25 -16.04
N TYR A 292 23.37 5.24 -15.68
CA TYR A 292 24.03 6.38 -15.05
C TYR A 292 23.88 7.64 -15.92
N GLN A 293 24.12 7.52 -17.22
CA GLN A 293 23.99 8.64 -18.15
C GLN A 293 22.54 9.16 -18.24
N HIS A 294 21.55 8.27 -18.28
CA HIS A 294 20.14 8.65 -18.26
C HIS A 294 19.76 9.37 -16.96
N LEU A 295 20.25 8.89 -15.81
CA LEU A 295 20.03 9.54 -14.51
C LEU A 295 20.71 10.91 -14.45
N TYR A 296 21.92 11.03 -15.01
CA TYR A 296 22.67 12.28 -15.09
C TYR A 296 21.88 13.31 -15.90
N GLU A 297 21.52 12.98 -17.13
CA GLU A 297 20.75 13.86 -18.02
C GLU A 297 19.39 14.25 -17.44
N ALA A 298 18.67 13.30 -16.82
CA ALA A 298 17.36 13.56 -16.21
C ALA A 298 17.44 14.48 -14.99
N TRP A 299 18.58 14.50 -14.28
CA TRP A 299 18.77 15.36 -13.11
C TRP A 299 19.08 16.82 -13.50
N GLY A 300 19.78 17.02 -14.62
CA GLY A 300 20.05 18.33 -15.21
C GLY A 300 21.25 19.06 -14.60
N VAL A 301 21.10 19.67 -13.42
CA VAL A 301 22.18 20.48 -12.81
C VAL A 301 22.96 19.68 -11.78
N HIS A 302 24.28 19.60 -11.95
CA HIS A 302 25.17 18.78 -11.12
C HIS A 302 26.11 19.65 -10.29
N GLU A 303 25.82 19.75 -9.00
CA GLU A 303 26.67 20.44 -8.04
C GLU A 303 27.35 19.45 -7.10
N LYS A 304 28.58 19.76 -6.68
CA LYS A 304 29.30 18.95 -5.70
C LYS A 304 28.53 18.95 -4.38
N GLY A 305 28.30 17.78 -3.81
CA GLY A 305 27.49 17.64 -2.60
C GLY A 305 25.98 17.70 -2.84
N SER A 306 25.50 17.78 -4.07
CA SER A 306 24.07 17.57 -4.39
C SER A 306 23.60 16.16 -4.04
N LEU A 307 22.28 15.93 -3.98
CA LEU A 307 21.71 14.59 -3.77
C LEU A 307 22.17 13.61 -4.86
N PHE A 308 22.23 14.06 -6.12
CA PHE A 308 22.76 13.24 -7.21
C PHE A 308 24.20 12.80 -6.95
N ASN A 309 25.07 13.74 -6.58
CA ASN A 309 26.48 13.45 -6.29
C ASN A 309 26.61 12.46 -5.11
N GLN A 310 25.83 12.67 -4.06
CA GLN A 310 25.88 11.85 -2.84
C GLN A 310 25.30 10.44 -3.02
N VAL A 311 24.31 10.27 -3.90
CA VAL A 311 23.55 9.03 -4.03
C VAL A 311 23.96 8.24 -5.27
N VAL A 312 23.85 8.86 -6.45
CA VAL A 312 24.03 8.21 -7.75
C VAL A 312 25.50 8.19 -8.16
N GLU A 313 26.16 9.36 -8.18
CA GLU A 313 27.56 9.47 -8.60
C GLU A 313 28.48 8.70 -7.65
N ASN A 314 28.26 8.81 -6.34
CA ASN A 314 29.01 8.03 -5.36
C ASN A 314 28.85 6.50 -5.55
N ALA A 315 27.65 6.03 -5.89
CA ALA A 315 27.42 4.61 -6.17
C ALA A 315 28.15 4.16 -7.44
N TRP A 316 28.15 5.00 -8.47
CA TRP A 316 28.84 4.78 -9.74
C TRP A 316 30.37 4.75 -9.60
N GLU A 317 30.95 5.70 -8.86
CA GLU A 317 32.40 5.73 -8.63
C GLU A 317 32.86 4.51 -7.84
N LYS A 318 32.13 4.13 -6.79
CA LYS A 318 32.46 2.98 -5.94
C LYS A 318 32.34 1.65 -6.68
N SER A 319 31.33 1.47 -7.53
CA SER A 319 31.18 0.23 -8.28
C SER A 319 32.34 0.02 -9.27
N ARG A 320 32.83 1.10 -9.88
CA ARG A 320 33.96 1.05 -10.83
C ARG A 320 35.34 0.92 -10.18
N ALA A 321 35.49 1.38 -8.95
CA ALA A 321 36.75 1.28 -8.21
C ALA A 321 37.09 -0.17 -7.81
N ASN A 322 36.12 -1.10 -7.88
CA ASN A 322 36.29 -2.49 -7.52
C ASN A 322 36.71 -3.33 -8.72
N SER A 323 37.83 -4.07 -8.62
CA SER A 323 38.48 -4.74 -9.76
C SER A 323 37.79 -6.04 -10.23
N LEU A 324 36.62 -6.39 -9.68
CA LEU A 324 35.87 -7.60 -10.02
C LEU A 324 34.69 -7.26 -10.96
N SER A 325 34.93 -7.31 -12.27
CA SER A 325 34.01 -6.84 -13.31
C SER A 325 32.60 -7.43 -13.28
N ARG A 326 32.45 -8.72 -12.93
CA ARG A 326 31.15 -9.40 -12.82
C ARG A 326 30.27 -8.89 -11.67
N SER A 327 30.81 -8.08 -10.75
CA SER A 327 30.08 -7.54 -9.59
C SER A 327 29.71 -6.06 -9.72
N THR A 328 30.08 -5.41 -10.82
CA THR A 328 29.92 -3.95 -10.97
C THR A 328 28.45 -3.52 -10.92
N GLU A 329 27.57 -4.31 -11.56
CA GLU A 329 26.14 -4.01 -11.63
C GLU A 329 25.47 -4.18 -10.26
N ASP A 330 25.64 -5.35 -9.64
CA ASP A 330 25.19 -5.63 -8.28
C ASP A 330 25.70 -4.59 -7.27
N GLN A 331 26.97 -4.19 -7.38
CA GLN A 331 27.57 -3.20 -6.48
C GLN A 331 26.99 -1.80 -6.69
N PHE A 332 26.73 -1.39 -7.94
CA PHE A 332 26.10 -0.11 -8.20
C PHE A 332 24.75 -0.03 -7.50
N PHE A 333 23.88 -1.01 -7.69
CA PHE A 333 22.55 -1.01 -7.07
C PHE A 333 22.60 -1.21 -5.55
N MET A 334 23.54 -2.01 -5.04
CA MET A 334 23.79 -2.11 -3.60
C MET A 334 24.15 -0.75 -3.00
N TYR A 335 25.13 -0.03 -3.56
CA TYR A 335 25.51 1.30 -3.07
C TYR A 335 24.40 2.33 -3.29
N LEU A 336 23.68 2.27 -4.41
CA LEU A 336 22.56 3.18 -4.67
C LEU A 336 21.49 3.05 -3.58
N ARG A 337 21.12 1.81 -3.20
CA ARG A 337 20.19 1.54 -2.10
C ARG A 337 20.70 2.06 -0.76
N VAL A 338 21.95 1.71 -0.40
CA VAL A 338 22.56 2.13 0.86
C VAL A 338 22.62 3.66 0.95
N ASN A 339 23.07 4.31 -0.12
CA ASN A 339 23.18 5.77 -0.16
C ASN A 339 21.80 6.43 -0.08
N THR A 340 20.76 5.86 -0.72
CA THR A 340 19.38 6.36 -0.63
C THR A 340 18.86 6.28 0.81
N LEU A 341 19.03 5.12 1.46
CA LEU A 341 18.55 4.91 2.83
C LEU A 341 19.26 5.81 3.85
N ASN A 342 20.56 6.07 3.68
CA ASN A 342 21.33 6.95 4.56
C ASN A 342 20.93 8.44 4.47
N ARG A 343 20.06 8.82 3.53
CA ARG A 343 19.57 10.20 3.37
C ARG A 343 18.14 10.41 3.89
N LEU A 344 17.50 9.35 4.41
CA LEU A 344 16.23 9.41 5.15
C LEU A 344 16.51 9.83 6.61
#